data_AF-A0A661Z8B5-F1
#
_entry.id   AF-A0A661Z8B5-F1
#
_cell.length_a   1.000
_cell.length_b   1.000
_cell.length_c   1.000
_cell.angle_alpha   90.00
_cell.angle_beta   90.00
_cell.angle_gamma   90.00
#
_symmetry.space_group_name_H-M   'P 1'
#
loop_
_entity.id
_entity.type
_entity.pdbx_description
1 polymer ?
#
loop_
_entity_poly.entity_id
_entity_poly.type
_entity_poly.pdbx_seq_one_letter_code
_entity_poly.pdbx_strand_id
1 'polypeptide(L)'
;MEILYLATSVLSLFFILILAGKKNKSNSDIILILWFVLLFSNVLSFYLVIKTLAPSWMVEFLDHSVFLHGPLLFLYTSALTGIPKKASMKSALHFLPFLLFLLLSAWLSFIEWEYLDK
;
A
#
# COMPACT_ATOMS: atom_id res chain seq x y z
N MET A 1 -1.73 6.55 -21.50
CA MET A 1 -1.57 5.91 -20.17
C MET A 1 -1.64 6.90 -19.02
N GLU A 2 -1.08 8.11 -19.13
CA GLU A 2 -1.12 9.12 -18.05
C GLU A 2 -2.52 9.48 -17.54
N ILE A 3 -3.47 9.68 -18.46
CA ILE A 3 -4.88 9.99 -18.12
C ILE A 3 -5.49 8.88 -17.26
N LEU A 4 -5.13 7.62 -17.52
CA LEU A 4 -5.62 6.48 -16.75
C LEU A 4 -5.13 6.53 -15.30
N TYR A 5 -3.82 6.76 -15.08
CA TYR A 5 -3.27 6.86 -13.72
C TYR A 5 -3.87 8.02 -12.93
N LEU A 6 -4.07 9.18 -13.57
CA LEU A 6 -4.68 10.34 -12.93
C LEU A 6 -6.15 10.05 -12.59
N ALA A 7 -6.93 9.53 -13.55
CA ALA A 7 -8.33 9.17 -13.33
C ALA A 7 -8.49 8.12 -12.21
N THR A 8 -7.65 7.08 -12.20
CA THR A 8 -7.65 6.05 -11.16
C THR A 8 -7.24 6.61 -9.80
N SER A 9 -6.29 7.55 -9.74
CA SER A 9 -5.90 8.22 -8.49
C SER A 9 -7.06 9.03 -7.92
N VAL A 10 -7.72 9.84 -8.75
CA VAL A 10 -8.89 10.63 -8.34
C VAL A 10 -10.03 9.73 -7.90
N LEU A 11 -10.30 8.64 -8.63
CA LEU A 11 -11.34 7.67 -8.28
C LEU A 11 -11.05 6.96 -6.95
N SER A 12 -9.79 6.57 -6.72
CA SER A 12 -9.37 5.96 -5.45
C SER A 12 -9.54 6.94 -4.29
N LEU A 13 -9.14 8.20 -4.47
CA LEU A 13 -9.35 9.25 -3.49
C LEU A 13 -10.83 9.47 -3.19
N PHE A 14 -11.67 9.49 -4.22
CA PHE A 14 -13.12 9.59 -4.08
C PHE A 14 -13.71 8.44 -3.24
N PHE A 15 -13.30 7.19 -3.48
CA PHE A 15 -13.73 6.06 -2.65
C PHE A 15 -13.25 6.18 -1.20
N ILE A 16 -12.00 6.60 -0.98
CA ILE A 16 -11.48 6.86 0.37
C ILE A 16 -12.38 7.87 1.10
N LEU A 17 -12.73 8.98 0.45
CA LEU A 17 -13.57 10.03 1.04
C LEU A 17 -14.99 9.55 1.33
N ILE A 18 -15.62 8.80 0.42
CA ILE A 18 -16.96 8.23 0.65
C ILE A 18 -16.94 7.29 1.85
N LEU A 19 -15.98 6.37 1.92
CA LEU A 19 -15.88 5.43 3.02
C LEU A 19 -15.54 6.15 4.33
N ALA A 20 -14.66 7.15 4.29
CA ALA A 20 -14.32 7.97 5.45
C ALA A 20 -15.54 8.78 5.98
N GLY A 21 -16.45 9.19 5.11
CA GLY A 21 -17.68 9.90 5.48
C GLY A 21 -18.77 9.04 6.13
N LYS A 22 -18.66 7.71 6.08
CA LYS A 22 -19.64 6.78 6.67
C LYS A 22 -19.66 6.91 8.21
N LYS A 23 -20.83 7.15 8.82
CA LYS A 23 -20.98 7.34 10.29
C LYS A 23 -20.66 6.07 11.10
N ASN A 24 -21.23 4.93 10.69
CA ASN A 24 -21.05 3.64 11.37
C ASN A 24 -20.17 2.72 10.51
N LYS A 25 -18.84 2.85 10.64
CA LYS A 25 -17.88 2.05 9.87
C LYS A 25 -17.77 0.65 10.47
N SER A 26 -17.92 -0.38 9.65
CA SER A 26 -17.55 -1.75 10.01
C SER A 26 -16.03 -1.94 9.93
N ASN A 27 -15.53 -3.05 10.49
CA ASN A 27 -14.13 -3.43 10.32
C ASN A 27 -13.75 -3.60 8.84
N SER A 28 -14.67 -4.12 8.01
CA SER A 28 -14.45 -4.26 6.57
C SER A 28 -14.30 -2.90 5.87
N ASP A 29 -15.05 -1.87 6.28
CA ASP A 29 -14.90 -0.53 5.74
C ASP A 29 -13.51 0.05 6.06
N ILE A 30 -13.01 -0.15 7.29
CA ILE A 30 -11.71 0.35 7.72
C ILE A 30 -10.58 -0.32 6.92
N ILE A 31 -10.64 -1.65 6.77
CA ILE A 31 -9.65 -2.40 5.99
C ILE A 31 -9.70 -1.94 4.53
N LEU A 32 -10.90 -1.73 3.98
CA LEU A 32 -11.07 -1.28 2.61
C LEU A 32 -10.54 0.14 2.39
N ILE A 33 -10.72 1.07 3.34
CA ILE A 33 -10.09 2.39 3.31
C ILE A 33 -8.57 2.26 3.24
N LEU A 34 -7.97 1.45 4.14
CA LEU A 34 -6.52 1.27 4.19
C LEU A 34 -5.99 0.66 2.89
N TRP A 35 -6.74 -0.27 2.29
CA TRP A 35 -6.39 -0.86 0.99
C TRP A 35 -6.52 0.14 -0.17
N PHE A 36 -7.53 1.01 -0.16
CA PHE A 36 -7.65 2.09 -1.14
C PHE A 36 -6.55 3.15 -0.98
N VAL A 37 -6.12 3.46 0.25
CA VAL A 37 -4.96 4.33 0.49
C VAL A 37 -3.71 3.74 -0.15
N LEU A 38 -3.47 2.43 0.04
CA LEU A 38 -2.36 1.73 -0.61
C LEU A 38 -2.45 1.79 -2.14
N LEU A 39 -3.64 1.52 -2.71
CA LEU A 39 -3.87 1.60 -4.15
C LEU A 39 -3.64 3.02 -4.68
N PHE A 40 -4.15 4.04 -3.99
CA PHE A 40 -3.94 5.44 -4.33
C PHE A 40 -2.45 5.78 -4.31
N SER A 41 -1.73 5.42 -3.25
CA SER A 41 -0.28 5.61 -3.16
C SER A 41 0.44 4.94 -4.33
N ASN A 42 0.10 3.70 -4.68
CA ASN A 42 0.76 2.99 -5.78
C ASN A 42 0.53 3.64 -7.15
N VAL A 43 -0.72 4.01 -7.45
CA VAL A 43 -1.06 4.66 -8.72
C VAL A 43 -0.44 6.07 -8.80
N LEU A 44 -0.40 6.80 -7.69
CA LEU A 44 0.26 8.10 -7.60
C LEU A 44 1.78 7.96 -7.79
N SER A 45 2.41 6.97 -7.17
CA SER A 45 3.83 6.64 -7.39
C SER A 45 4.11 6.35 -8.86
N PHE A 46 3.32 5.50 -9.51
CA PHE A 46 3.47 5.23 -10.95
C PHE A 46 3.35 6.50 -11.80
N TYR A 47 2.39 7.37 -11.49
CA TYR A 47 2.25 8.65 -12.18
C TYR A 47 3.50 9.52 -12.02
N LEU A 48 4.04 9.64 -10.80
CA LEU A 48 5.23 10.43 -10.52
C LEU A 48 6.51 9.84 -11.15
N VAL A 49 6.62 8.51 -11.23
CA VAL A 49 7.72 7.83 -11.93
C VAL A 49 7.71 8.18 -13.40
N ILE A 50 6.54 8.14 -14.06
CA ILE A 50 6.41 8.53 -15.48
C ILE A 50 6.77 10.00 -15.69
N LYS A 51 6.47 10.86 -14.72
CA LYS A 51 6.85 12.28 -14.75
C LYS A 51 8.30 12.54 -14.34
N THR A 52 9.09 11.52 -14.03
CA THR A 52 10.48 11.65 -13.53
C THR A 52 10.59 12.51 -12.26
N LEU A 53 9.51 12.57 -11.47
CA LEU A 53 9.43 13.34 -10.22
C LEU A 53 9.46 12.45 -8.96
N ALA A 54 9.41 11.13 -9.13
CA ALA A 54 9.42 10.19 -8.02
C ALA A 54 10.83 10.06 -7.42
N PRO A 55 11.00 10.25 -6.10
CA PRO A 55 12.25 9.91 -5.42
C PRO A 55 12.43 8.39 -5.32
N SER A 56 13.67 7.91 -5.20
CA SER A 56 13.98 6.46 -5.18
C SER A 56 13.20 5.68 -4.13
N TRP A 57 13.06 6.22 -2.90
CA TRP A 57 12.30 5.56 -1.84
C TRP A 57 10.82 5.30 -2.20
N MET A 58 10.24 6.13 -3.07
CA MET A 58 8.86 5.98 -3.52
C MET A 58 8.72 4.84 -4.53
N VAL A 59 9.77 4.60 -5.33
CA VAL A 59 9.87 3.47 -6.25
C VAL A 59 10.05 2.18 -5.47
N GLU A 60 10.94 2.17 -4.47
CA GLU A 60 11.14 1.02 -3.58
C GLU A 60 9.84 0.66 -2.83
N PHE A 61 9.14 1.67 -2.29
CA PHE A 61 7.84 1.45 -1.66
C PHE A 61 6.84 0.83 -2.63
N LEU A 62 6.76 1.36 -3.86
CA LEU A 62 5.86 0.85 -4.90
C LEU A 62 6.13 -0.63 -5.20
N ASP A 63 7.40 -1.01 -5.41
CA ASP A 63 7.79 -2.38 -5.73
C ASP A 63 7.44 -3.36 -4.61
N HIS A 64 7.68 -2.98 -3.35
CA HIS A 64 7.43 -3.86 -2.22
C HIS A 64 5.96 -3.89 -1.78
N SER A 65 5.19 -2.83 -2.05
CA SER A 65 3.77 -2.72 -1.71
C SER A 65 2.91 -3.87 -2.25
N VAL A 66 3.37 -4.57 -3.30
CA VAL A 66 2.72 -5.75 -3.86
C VAL A 66 2.38 -6.80 -2.79
N PHE A 67 3.26 -6.96 -1.80
CA PHE A 67 3.10 -7.92 -0.70
C PHE A 67 2.00 -7.53 0.29
N LEU A 68 1.53 -6.28 0.29
CA LEU A 68 0.45 -5.82 1.16
C LEU A 68 -0.94 -6.11 0.60
N HIS A 69 -1.11 -6.18 -0.74
CA HIS A 69 -2.44 -6.34 -1.33
C HIS A 69 -3.09 -7.69 -0.97
N GLY A 70 -2.32 -8.78 -0.94
CA GLY A 70 -2.83 -10.12 -0.59
C GLY A 70 -3.36 -10.20 0.86
N PRO A 71 -2.55 -9.85 1.88
CA PRO A 71 -2.99 -9.78 3.26
C PRO A 71 -4.20 -8.85 3.47
N LEU A 72 -4.23 -7.68 2.82
CA LEU A 72 -5.35 -6.75 2.91
C LEU A 72 -6.64 -7.32 2.28
N LEU A 73 -6.55 -7.96 1.13
CA LEU A 73 -7.68 -8.65 0.50
C LEU A 73 -8.21 -9.78 1.39
N PHE A 74 -7.31 -10.56 2.00
CA PHE A 74 -7.69 -11.62 2.93
C PHE A 74 -8.41 -11.06 4.17
N LEU A 75 -7.88 -10.00 4.77
CA LEU A 75 -8.51 -9.35 5.92
C LEU A 75 -9.88 -8.76 5.55
N TYR A 76 -9.99 -8.11 4.39
CA TYR A 76 -11.23 -7.53 3.90
C TYR A 76 -12.31 -8.60 3.70
N THR A 77 -11.99 -9.68 2.99
CA THR A 77 -12.94 -10.78 2.74
C THR A 77 -13.33 -11.51 4.02
N SER A 78 -12.39 -11.71 4.95
CA SER A 78 -12.69 -12.29 6.27
C SER A 78 -13.64 -11.40 7.07
N ALA A 79 -13.40 -10.08 7.09
CA ALA A 79 -14.27 -9.13 7.77
C ALA A 79 -15.66 -9.02 7.11
N LEU A 80 -15.75 -9.17 5.79
CA LEU A 80 -17.00 -9.09 5.04
C LEU A 80 -17.87 -10.36 5.21
N THR A 81 -17.25 -11.53 5.23
CA THR A 81 -17.96 -12.83 5.31
C THR A 81 -18.28 -13.26 6.75
N GLY A 82 -17.82 -12.49 7.75
CA GLY A 82 -18.07 -12.79 9.15
C GLY A 82 -17.36 -14.05 9.64
N ILE A 83 -16.42 -14.61 8.86
CA ILE A 83 -15.61 -15.76 9.29
C ILE A 83 -14.72 -15.28 10.45
N PRO A 84 -14.95 -15.75 11.69
CA PRO A 84 -14.27 -15.24 12.86
C PRO A 84 -12.82 -15.75 12.88
N LYS A 85 -11.91 -15.03 12.23
CA LYS A 85 -10.49 -15.16 12.52
C LYS A 85 -10.11 -14.01 13.43
N LYS A 86 -9.90 -14.32 14.73
CA LYS A 86 -9.21 -13.40 15.64
C LYS A 86 -7.92 -12.96 14.96
N ALA A 87 -7.69 -11.65 14.83
CA ALA A 87 -6.42 -11.12 14.42
C ALA A 87 -5.35 -11.76 15.30
N SER A 88 -4.59 -12.68 14.72
CA SER A 88 -3.61 -13.48 15.45
C SER A 88 -2.22 -12.99 15.08
N MET A 89 -1.24 -13.16 15.95
CA MET A 89 0.17 -12.89 15.61
C MET A 89 0.61 -13.63 14.34
N LYS A 90 0.03 -14.81 14.07
CA LYS A 90 0.26 -15.55 12.82
C LYS A 90 -0.27 -14.80 11.58
N SER A 91 -1.36 -14.05 11.73
CA SER A 91 -1.90 -13.20 10.66
C SER A 91 -0.98 -12.01 10.37
N ALA A 92 -0.30 -11.47 11.39
CA ALA A 92 0.67 -10.39 11.23
C ALA A 92 1.92 -10.85 10.44
N LEU A 93 2.30 -12.13 10.52
CA LEU A 93 3.41 -12.68 9.73
C LEU A 93 3.19 -12.60 8.22
N HIS A 94 1.96 -12.46 7.74
CA HIS A 94 1.70 -12.25 6.31
C HIS A 94 2.14 -10.86 5.81
N PHE A 95 2.37 -9.90 6.72
CA PHE A 95 2.97 -8.60 6.40
C PHE A 95 4.50 -8.62 6.47
N LEU A 96 5.09 -9.71 6.96
CA LEU A 96 6.53 -9.87 7.10
C LEU A 96 7.28 -9.74 5.76
N PRO A 97 6.81 -10.31 4.62
CA PRO A 97 7.49 -10.14 3.34
C PRO A 97 7.65 -8.67 2.95
N PHE A 98 6.58 -7.86 3.10
CA PHE A 98 6.65 -6.42 2.84
C PHE A 98 7.72 -5.74 3.70
N LEU A 99 7.71 -5.99 5.02
CA LEU A 99 8.64 -5.35 5.94
C LEU A 99 10.09 -5.78 5.68
N LEU A 100 10.33 -7.07 5.42
CA LEU A 100 11.66 -7.59 5.15
C LEU A 100 12.26 -6.98 3.88
N PHE A 101 11.52 -6.96 2.77
CA PHE A 101 12.04 -6.42 1.52
C PHE A 101 12.22 -4.89 1.59
N LEU A 102 11.29 -4.18 2.22
CA LEU A 102 11.41 -2.73 2.41
C LEU A 102 12.65 -2.37 3.25
N LEU A 103 12.89 -3.08 4.36
CA LEU A 103 14.06 -2.84 5.21
C LEU A 103 15.37 -3.23 4.50
N LEU A 104 15.37 -4.34 3.75
CA LEU A 104 16.53 -4.76 2.99
C LEU A 104 16.89 -3.73 1.91
N SER A 105 15.89 -3.22 1.19
CA SER A 105 16.08 -2.18 0.17
C SER A 105 16.62 -0.89 0.80
N ALA A 106 16.00 -0.40 1.87
CA ALA A 106 16.48 0.79 2.57
C ALA A 106 17.91 0.63 3.11
N TRP A 107 18.27 -0.56 3.60
CA TRP A 107 19.62 -0.88 4.05
C TRP A 107 20.63 -0.87 2.90
N LEU A 108 20.29 -1.45 1.75
CA LEU A 108 21.14 -1.43 0.55
C LEU A 108 21.34 -0.01 0.03
N SER A 109 20.27 0.78 -0.07
CA SER A 109 20.33 2.18 -0.51
C SER A 109 21.18 3.04 0.44
N PHE A 110 21.14 2.76 1.75
CA PHE A 110 22.01 3.42 2.73
C PHE A 110 23.49 3.05 2.53
N ILE A 111 23.79 1.78 2.27
CA ILE A 111 25.16 1.32 2.00
C ILE A 111 25.69 1.94 0.71
N GLU A 112 24.94 1.90 -0.40
CA GLU A 112 25.39 2.47 -1.67
C GLU A 112 25.73 3.96 -1.53
N TRP A 113 24.94 4.72 -0.78
CA TRP A 113 25.24 6.13 -0.47
C TRP A 113 26.60 6.29 0.23
N GLU A 114 26.90 5.48 1.25
CA GLU A 114 28.16 5.56 2.01
C GLU A 114 29.41 5.23 1.16
N TYR A 115 29.25 4.41 0.12
CA TYR A 115 30.36 4.03 -0.78
C TYR A 115 30.57 5.01 -1.94
N LEU A 116 29.56 5.77 -2.36
CA LEU A 116 29.66 6.76 -3.43
C LEU A 116 30.14 8.15 -2.93
N ASP A 117 30.01 8.43 -1.64
CA ASP A 117 30.49 9.66 -0.99
C ASP A 117 31.99 9.61 -0.55
N LYS A 118 32.72 8.54 -0.91
CA LYS A 118 34.18 8.41 -0.71
C LYS A 118 34.94 8.56 -2.03
#